data_AF-A0A4V2AY45-F1
#
_entry.id   AF-A0A4V2AY45-F1
#
_cell.length_a   1.000
_cell.length_b   1.000
_cell.length_c   1.000
_cell.angle_alpha   90.00
_cell.angle_beta   90.00
_cell.angle_gamma   90.00
#
_symmetry.space_group_name_H-M   'P 1'
#
loop_
_entity.id
_entity.type
_entity.pdbx_description
1 polymer ?
#
loop_
_entity_poly.entity_id
_entity_poly.type
_entity_poly.pdbx_seq_one_letter_code
_entity_poly.pdbx_strand_id
1 'polypeptide(L)'
;GLARNTFTKELWEQEHGPRGGDEINIIEKGLNYGWPLATFGKEYWGPGIGDEHVKGTQDSIFHWTPSIAPCGLVIYNGEALPGWKGMVLSGALAKAHLNILEFKDQKMASEERLFEKDAERVREIEQGAKGEVFYSTDQGNLYRITKI
;
A
#
# COMPACT_ATOMS: atom_id res chain seq x y z
N GLY A 1 -3.58 -1.04 5.47
CA GLY A 1 -2.70 -0.23 6.36
C GLY A 1 -3.09 1.23 6.28
N LEU A 2 -2.75 2.03 7.28
CA LEU A 2 -3.04 3.47 7.32
C LEU A 2 -1.77 4.25 7.63
N ALA A 3 -1.54 5.36 6.94
CA ALA A 3 -0.39 6.23 7.17
C ALA A 3 -0.80 7.69 7.06
N ARG A 4 -0.28 8.53 7.96
CA ARG A 4 -0.43 9.98 7.82
C ARG A 4 0.73 10.53 7.01
N ASN A 5 0.43 11.17 5.88
CA ASN A 5 1.42 11.91 5.12
C ASN A 5 1.86 13.13 5.94
N THR A 6 3.08 13.13 6.46
CA THR A 6 3.54 14.23 7.32
C THR A 6 3.83 15.52 6.55
N PHE A 7 4.05 15.43 5.24
CA PHE A 7 4.29 16.57 4.35
C PHE A 7 2.99 17.31 4.02
N THR A 8 1.92 16.58 3.70
CA THR A 8 0.63 17.16 3.26
C THR A 8 -0.46 17.13 4.35
N LYS A 9 -0.26 16.35 5.42
CA LYS A 9 -1.21 16.04 6.50
C LYS A 9 -2.39 15.15 6.12
N GLU A 10 -2.44 14.68 4.87
CA GLU A 10 -3.41 13.72 4.37
C GLU A 10 -3.32 12.38 5.11
N LEU A 11 -4.45 11.69 5.24
CA LEU A 11 -4.50 10.30 5.68
C LEU A 11 -4.54 9.42 4.44
N TRP A 12 -3.60 8.49 4.33
CA TRP A 12 -3.53 7.53 3.24
C TRP A 12 -3.89 6.16 3.80
N GLU A 13 -4.58 5.37 3.01
CA GLU A 13 -4.89 3.99 3.34
C GLU A 13 -4.55 3.05 2.19
N GLN A 14 -4.47 1.78 2.51
CA GLN A 14 -4.49 0.70 1.54
C GLN A 14 -5.37 -0.44 2.02
N GLU A 15 -6.09 -1.06 1.10
CA GLU A 15 -7.07 -2.12 1.37
C GLU A 15 -6.91 -3.33 0.45
N HIS A 16 -7.52 -4.44 0.84
CA HIS A 16 -7.55 -5.67 0.05
C HIS A 16 -8.76 -5.64 -0.88
N GLY A 17 -8.50 -5.87 -2.16
CA GLY A 17 -9.55 -6.22 -3.09
C GLY A 17 -9.93 -7.70 -2.98
N PRO A 18 -10.92 -8.14 -3.78
CA PRO A 18 -11.23 -9.54 -3.97
C PRO A 18 -10.15 -10.21 -4.85
N ARG A 19 -10.48 -10.81 -5.99
CA ARG A 19 -9.48 -11.37 -6.91
C ARG A 19 -8.81 -10.26 -7.73
N GLY A 20 -7.85 -9.56 -7.12
CA GLY A 20 -7.30 -8.31 -7.64
C GLY A 20 -8.04 -7.09 -7.09
N GLY A 21 -7.61 -5.89 -7.48
CA GLY A 21 -8.22 -4.64 -7.04
C GLY A 21 -7.86 -4.26 -5.61
N ASP A 22 -6.64 -4.57 -5.16
CA ASP A 22 -6.13 -3.92 -3.94
C ASP A 22 -5.88 -2.45 -4.23
N GLU A 23 -6.10 -1.55 -3.29
CA GLU A 23 -6.10 -0.11 -3.56
C GLU A 23 -5.20 0.67 -2.60
N ILE A 24 -4.73 1.83 -3.05
CA ILE A 24 -4.25 2.93 -2.21
C ILE A 24 -5.22 4.10 -2.39
N ASN A 25 -5.70 4.63 -1.27
CA ASN A 25 -6.67 5.72 -1.21
C ASN A 25 -6.13 6.89 -0.37
N ILE A 26 -6.50 8.12 -0.74
CA ILE A 26 -6.36 9.30 0.12
C ILE A 26 -7.70 9.55 0.78
N ILE A 27 -7.72 9.54 2.11
CA ILE A 27 -8.93 9.60 2.91
C ILE A 27 -9.39 11.03 3.13
N GLU A 28 -10.60 11.30 2.66
CA GLU A 28 -11.29 12.58 2.78
C GLU A 28 -12.63 12.39 3.49
N LYS A 29 -12.99 13.38 4.31
CA LYS A 29 -14.17 13.31 5.16
C LYS A 29 -15.45 13.25 4.32
N GLY A 30 -16.21 12.17 4.48
CA GLY A 30 -17.57 12.03 3.92
C GLY A 30 -17.61 11.57 2.47
N LEU A 31 -16.47 11.19 1.87
CA LEU A 31 -16.44 10.55 0.56
C LEU A 31 -16.78 9.05 0.67
N ASN A 32 -17.29 8.50 -0.43
CA ASN A 32 -17.60 7.08 -0.59
C ASN A 32 -16.59 6.45 -1.54
N TYR A 33 -15.78 5.49 -1.06
CA TYR A 33 -14.74 4.81 -1.85
C TYR A 33 -15.27 3.64 -2.70
N GLY A 34 -16.59 3.48 -2.76
CA GLY A 34 -17.27 2.78 -3.83
C GLY A 34 -17.58 1.31 -3.59
N TRP A 35 -16.79 0.58 -2.80
CA TRP A 35 -17.07 -0.83 -2.53
C TRP A 35 -18.48 -1.06 -1.93
N PRO A 36 -19.27 -2.06 -2.38
CA PRO A 36 -18.98 -3.01 -3.48
C PRO A 36 -19.49 -2.57 -4.85
N LEU A 37 -20.04 -1.36 -4.99
CA LEU A 37 -20.59 -0.87 -6.26
C LEU A 37 -19.48 -0.60 -7.29
N ALA A 38 -18.36 -0.04 -6.84
CA ALA A 38 -17.15 0.14 -7.64
C ALA A 38 -16.03 -0.78 -7.11
N THR A 39 -15.32 -1.45 -8.01
CA THR A 39 -14.12 -2.24 -7.68
C THR A 39 -13.28 -2.52 -8.92
N PHE A 40 -11.95 -2.50 -8.78
CA PHE A 40 -11.02 -3.00 -9.80
C PHE A 40 -10.79 -4.52 -9.73
N GLY A 41 -11.40 -5.17 -8.74
CA GLY A 41 -11.30 -6.60 -8.51
C GLY A 41 -12.42 -7.41 -9.16
N LYS A 42 -12.25 -8.73 -9.17
CA LYS A 42 -13.29 -9.67 -9.63
C LYS A 42 -13.64 -10.67 -8.54
N GLU A 43 -14.82 -11.25 -8.63
CA GLU A 43 -15.20 -12.36 -7.76
C GLU A 43 -14.27 -13.56 -7.99
N TYR A 44 -14.01 -14.33 -6.94
CA TYR A 44 -13.12 -15.48 -7.01
C TYR A 44 -13.75 -16.61 -7.83
N TRP A 45 -15.04 -16.90 -7.59
CA TRP A 45 -15.74 -18.08 -8.13
C TRP A 45 -17.18 -17.82 -8.60
N GLY A 46 -17.61 -16.56 -8.66
CA GLY A 46 -18.99 -16.14 -8.91
C GLY A 46 -19.14 -15.07 -10.02
N PRO A 47 -20.33 -14.48 -10.18
CA PRO A 47 -20.55 -13.37 -11.13
C PRO A 47 -19.72 -12.14 -10.75
N GLY A 48 -19.63 -11.14 -11.64
CA GLY A 48 -18.98 -9.86 -11.33
C GLY A 48 -19.55 -9.18 -10.08
N ILE A 49 -18.76 -8.32 -9.44
CA ILE A 49 -19.12 -7.67 -8.17
C ILE A 49 -19.78 -6.31 -8.42
N GLY A 50 -19.02 -5.40 -9.03
CA GLY A 50 -19.43 -4.04 -9.39
C GLY A 50 -18.73 -3.60 -10.66
N ASP A 51 -18.97 -2.34 -11.06
CA ASP A 51 -18.28 -1.72 -12.18
C ASP A 51 -16.91 -1.18 -11.74
N GLU A 52 -16.01 -0.84 -12.67
CA GLU A 52 -14.72 -0.22 -12.30
C GLU A 52 -14.91 1.21 -11.77
N HIS A 53 -15.91 1.94 -12.29
CA HIS A 53 -16.20 3.32 -11.92
C HIS A 53 -17.70 3.51 -11.72
N VAL A 54 -18.09 4.15 -10.60
CA VAL A 54 -19.49 4.45 -10.29
C VAL A 54 -19.64 5.93 -9.98
N LYS A 55 -20.68 6.56 -10.54
CA LYS A 55 -20.96 7.97 -10.27
C LYS A 55 -21.25 8.18 -8.79
N GLY A 56 -20.56 9.14 -8.17
CA GLY A 56 -20.73 9.48 -6.76
C GLY A 56 -19.83 8.68 -5.81
N THR A 57 -18.90 7.89 -6.36
CA THR A 57 -17.80 7.28 -5.62
C THR A 57 -16.49 8.00 -5.92
N GLN A 58 -15.51 7.84 -5.03
CA GLN A 58 -14.15 8.31 -5.18
C GLN A 58 -13.27 7.14 -5.61
N ASP A 59 -12.59 7.28 -6.74
CA ASP A 59 -11.64 6.28 -7.21
C ASP A 59 -10.34 6.33 -6.42
N SER A 60 -9.67 5.18 -6.35
CA SER A 60 -8.35 5.05 -5.78
C SER A 60 -7.28 5.77 -6.60
N ILE A 61 -6.23 6.22 -5.91
CA ILE A 61 -5.07 6.87 -6.55
C ILE A 61 -4.14 5.84 -7.20
N PHE A 62 -4.27 4.57 -6.80
CA PHE A 62 -3.58 3.43 -7.39
C PHE A 62 -4.27 2.13 -6.99
N HIS A 63 -4.18 1.12 -7.85
CA HIS A 63 -4.62 -0.24 -7.53
C HIS A 63 -3.67 -1.30 -8.08
N TRP A 64 -3.65 -2.47 -7.43
CA TRP A 64 -2.97 -3.66 -7.92
C TRP A 64 -3.95 -4.72 -8.43
N THR A 65 -3.77 -5.09 -9.70
CA THR A 65 -4.43 -6.25 -10.30
C THR A 65 -3.35 -7.04 -11.08
N PRO A 66 -2.90 -8.21 -10.60
CA PRO A 66 -3.45 -9.00 -9.49
C PRO A 66 -3.11 -8.44 -8.09
N SER A 67 -3.90 -8.86 -7.10
CA SER A 67 -3.76 -8.50 -5.69
C SER A 67 -2.39 -8.93 -5.13
N ILE A 68 -1.78 -8.05 -4.34
CA ILE A 68 -0.57 -8.29 -3.54
C ILE A 68 -0.89 -8.59 -2.07
N ALA A 69 -2.14 -8.39 -1.67
CA ALA A 69 -2.64 -8.39 -0.29
C ALA A 69 -1.83 -7.43 0.60
N PRO A 70 -1.97 -6.10 0.38
CA PRO A 70 -1.16 -5.09 1.04
C PRO A 70 -1.43 -5.02 2.55
N CYS A 71 -0.45 -4.64 3.36
CA CYS A 71 -0.58 -4.69 4.82
C CYS A 71 -0.13 -3.38 5.49
N GLY A 72 1.01 -3.38 6.18
CA GLY A 72 1.63 -2.19 6.74
C GLY A 72 1.93 -1.13 5.69
N LEU A 73 1.76 0.14 6.06
CA LEU A 73 1.90 1.30 5.17
C LEU A 73 2.65 2.41 5.90
N VAL A 74 3.69 2.95 5.27
CA VAL A 74 4.44 4.11 5.79
C VAL A 74 4.68 5.10 4.66
N ILE A 75 4.53 6.40 4.94
CA ILE A 75 5.03 7.46 4.07
C ILE A 75 6.32 7.97 4.69
N TYR A 76 7.45 7.58 4.10
CA TYR A 76 8.74 7.72 4.74
C TYR A 76 9.19 9.19 4.75
N ASN A 77 9.54 9.68 5.94
CA ASN A 77 10.04 11.05 6.12
C ASN A 77 11.39 11.12 6.86
N GLY A 78 12.00 9.97 7.12
CA GLY A 78 13.25 9.86 7.86
C GLY A 78 14.48 10.27 7.05
N GLU A 79 15.59 10.43 7.74
CA GLU A 79 16.89 10.82 7.16
C GLU A 79 17.89 9.66 7.08
N ALA A 80 17.60 8.50 7.69
CA ALA A 80 18.53 7.37 7.70
C ALA A 80 18.62 6.66 6.34
N LEU A 81 17.54 6.72 5.53
CA LEU A 81 17.45 6.20 4.17
C LEU A 81 17.01 7.35 3.24
N PRO A 82 17.89 8.32 2.95
CA PRO A 82 17.49 9.58 2.31
C PRO A 82 16.90 9.38 0.90
N GLY A 83 17.30 8.32 0.19
CA GLY A 83 16.73 7.98 -1.13
C GLY A 83 15.25 7.58 -1.09
N TRP A 84 14.71 7.28 0.09
CA TRP A 84 13.30 6.92 0.28
C TRP A 84 12.43 8.06 0.77
N LYS A 85 13.01 9.24 1.01
CA LYS A 85 12.25 10.37 1.55
C LYS A 85 11.11 10.77 0.59
N GLY A 86 9.88 10.74 1.10
CA GLY A 86 8.66 10.96 0.32
C GLY A 86 8.07 9.71 -0.34
N MET A 87 8.78 8.58 -0.31
CA MET A 87 8.27 7.31 -0.85
C MET A 87 7.24 6.69 0.08
N VAL A 88 6.33 5.93 -0.53
CA VAL A 88 5.34 5.11 0.17
C VAL A 88 5.85 3.68 0.25
N LEU A 89 6.03 3.19 1.47
CA LEU A 89 6.46 1.83 1.79
C LEU A 89 5.22 0.98 2.05
N SER A 90 5.03 -0.11 1.31
CA SER A 90 3.89 -1.01 1.48
C SER A 90 4.35 -2.46 1.59
N GLY A 91 3.86 -3.20 2.58
CA GLY A 91 4.13 -4.62 2.72
C GLY A 91 3.17 -5.46 1.86
N ALA A 92 3.63 -6.61 1.35
CA ALA A 92 2.81 -7.52 0.57
C ALA A 92 2.76 -8.92 1.20
N LEU A 93 1.55 -9.38 1.55
CA LEU A 93 1.34 -10.71 2.11
C LEU A 93 1.34 -11.79 1.03
N ALA A 94 0.55 -11.63 -0.02
CA ALA A 94 0.37 -12.69 -1.03
C ALA A 94 1.57 -12.81 -1.97
N LYS A 95 2.29 -11.70 -2.17
CA LYS A 95 3.45 -11.63 -3.06
C LYS A 95 4.79 -11.54 -2.31
N ALA A 96 4.77 -11.61 -0.98
CA ALA A 96 5.95 -11.77 -0.13
C ALA A 96 7.12 -10.83 -0.46
N HIS A 97 6.86 -9.52 -0.43
CA HIS A 97 7.85 -8.49 -0.71
C HIS A 97 7.51 -7.18 0.04
N LEU A 98 8.45 -6.24 -0.03
CA LEU A 98 8.24 -4.85 0.37
C LEU A 98 8.24 -3.97 -0.89
N ASN A 99 7.20 -3.17 -1.06
CA ASN A 99 7.05 -2.21 -2.15
C ASN A 99 7.56 -0.83 -1.73
N ILE A 100 8.34 -0.21 -2.60
CA ILE A 100 8.71 1.21 -2.57
C ILE A 100 7.98 1.88 -3.72
N LEU A 101 7.09 2.83 -3.41
CA LEU A 101 6.28 3.52 -4.40
C LEU A 101 6.59 5.00 -4.38
N GLU A 102 6.78 5.59 -5.56
CA GLU A 102 6.81 7.04 -5.73
C GLU A 102 5.45 7.51 -6.23
N PHE A 103 4.87 8.53 -5.60
CA PHE A 103 3.66 9.19 -6.08
C PHE A 103 3.97 10.63 -6.51
N LYS A 104 3.47 11.02 -7.69
CA LYS A 104 3.53 12.38 -8.23
C LYS A 104 2.12 12.81 -8.64
N ASP A 105 1.68 13.99 -8.19
CA ASP A 105 0.33 14.51 -8.45
C ASP A 105 -0.78 13.48 -8.17
N GLN A 106 -0.67 12.80 -7.02
CA GLN A 106 -1.58 11.72 -6.59
C GLN A 106 -1.71 10.57 -7.60
N LYS A 107 -0.65 10.29 -8.37
CA LYS A 107 -0.56 9.12 -9.25
C LYS A 107 0.73 8.37 -9.01
N MET A 108 0.68 7.04 -9.05
CA MET A 108 1.86 6.22 -8.94
C MET A 108 2.79 6.49 -10.13
N ALA A 109 4.02 6.90 -9.84
CA ALA A 109 5.06 7.25 -10.80
C ALA A 109 6.09 6.12 -10.98
N SER A 110 6.41 5.40 -9.90
CA SER A 110 7.26 4.20 -9.95
C SER A 110 6.96 3.23 -8.81
N GLU A 111 7.26 1.95 -9.05
CA GLU A 111 7.18 0.83 -8.09
C GLU A 111 8.49 0.04 -8.15
N GLU A 112 9.13 -0.15 -7.01
CA GLU A 112 10.27 -1.06 -6.81
C GLU A 112 9.91 -2.11 -5.76
N ARG A 113 10.21 -3.37 -6.05
CA ARG A 113 9.97 -4.51 -5.16
C ARG A 113 11.27 -5.02 -4.56
N LEU A 114 11.30 -5.09 -3.24
CA LEU A 114 12.43 -5.58 -2.46
C LEU A 114 12.10 -6.90 -1.79
N PHE A 115 13.13 -7.70 -1.58
CA PHE A 115 13.06 -8.96 -0.82
C PHE A 115 12.17 -10.05 -1.43
N GLU A 116 11.80 -9.94 -2.72
CA GLU A 116 10.99 -10.97 -3.41
C GLU A 116 11.60 -12.38 -3.35
N LYS A 117 12.94 -12.47 -3.24
CA LYS A 117 13.67 -13.75 -3.16
C LYS A 117 13.63 -14.39 -1.77
N ASP A 118 13.36 -13.62 -0.73
CA ASP A 118 13.36 -14.11 0.65
C ASP A 118 12.06 -14.85 0.96
N ALA A 119 11.01 -14.64 0.15
CA ALA A 119 9.72 -15.32 0.21
C ALA A 119 9.02 -15.20 1.58
N GLU A 120 9.34 -14.17 2.36
CA GLU A 120 8.65 -13.88 3.62
C GLU A 120 7.45 -12.94 3.42
N ARG A 121 6.36 -13.27 4.09
CA ARG A 121 5.11 -12.49 4.00
C ARG A 121 5.24 -11.27 4.90
N VAL A 122 5.52 -10.11 4.31
CA VAL A 122 5.59 -8.85 5.06
C VAL A 122 4.20 -8.56 5.67
N ARG A 123 4.17 -8.16 6.94
CA ARG A 123 2.94 -7.89 7.70
C ARG A 123 2.82 -6.43 8.12
N GLU A 124 3.85 -5.87 8.73
CA GLU A 124 3.85 -4.49 9.21
C GLU A 124 5.14 -3.80 8.84
N ILE A 125 5.10 -2.49 8.61
CA ILE A 125 6.27 -1.65 8.35
C ILE A 125 6.20 -0.45 9.27
N GLU A 126 7.29 -0.14 9.95
CA GLU A 126 7.34 1.01 10.86
C GLU A 126 8.62 1.82 10.67
N GLN A 127 8.48 3.14 10.79
CA GLN A 127 9.60 4.06 10.84
C GLN A 127 9.97 4.36 12.31
N GLY A 128 11.19 4.03 12.70
CA GLY A 128 11.75 4.39 13.99
C GLY A 128 12.05 5.89 14.11
N ALA A 129 12.23 6.36 15.34
CA ALA A 129 12.45 7.78 15.64
C ALA A 129 13.69 8.41 14.97
N LYS A 130 14.69 7.61 14.60
CA LYS A 130 15.89 8.07 13.88
C LYS A 130 15.78 7.90 12.36
N GLY A 131 14.60 7.59 11.84
CA GLY A 131 14.37 7.30 10.42
C GLY A 131 14.73 5.87 10.01
N GLU A 132 15.02 4.98 10.96
CA GLU A 132 15.24 3.56 10.70
C GLU A 132 13.95 2.92 10.19
N VAL A 133 14.03 1.99 9.23
CA VAL A 133 12.85 1.25 8.78
C VAL A 133 12.92 -0.18 9.32
N PHE A 134 11.82 -0.61 9.91
CA PHE A 134 11.62 -1.98 10.36
C PHE A 134 10.44 -2.59 9.62
N TYR A 135 10.49 -3.90 9.41
CA TYR A 135 9.32 -4.64 8.98
C TYR A 135 9.20 -5.95 9.74
N SER A 136 7.97 -6.37 9.99
CA SER A 136 7.64 -7.68 10.55
C SER A 136 7.09 -8.60 9.48
N THR A 137 7.15 -9.90 9.75
CA THR A 137 6.57 -10.92 8.87
C THR A 137 5.45 -11.68 9.57
N ASP A 138 4.57 -12.28 8.78
CA ASP A 138 3.42 -13.08 9.27
C ASP A 138 3.89 -14.34 10.04
N GLN A 139 5.19 -14.66 9.96
CA GLN A 139 5.87 -15.72 10.71
C GLN A 139 6.45 -15.25 12.06
N GLY A 140 6.36 -13.96 12.37
CA GLY A 140 6.82 -13.40 13.66
C GLY A 140 8.26 -12.89 13.66
N ASN A 141 8.93 -12.80 12.51
CA ASN A 141 10.26 -12.20 12.43
C ASN A 141 10.16 -10.66 12.45
N LEU A 142 11.21 -10.01 12.93
CA LEU A 142 11.38 -8.56 12.90
C LEU A 142 12.74 -8.23 12.28
N TYR A 143 12.71 -7.44 11.22
CA TYR A 143 13.90 -7.03 10.47
C TYR A 143 14.09 -5.52 10.55
N ARG A 144 15.35 -5.10 10.46
CA ARG A 144 15.75 -3.70 10.29
C ARG A 144 16.46 -3.52 8.96
N ILE A 145 16.01 -2.56 8.17
CA ILE A 145 16.65 -2.16 6.92
C ILE A 145 17.77 -1.16 7.24
N THR A 146 19.00 -1.46 6.83
CA THR A 146 20.19 -0.67 7.17
C THR A 146 20.93 -0.11 5.97
N LYS A 147 20.84 -0.78 4.81
CA LYS A 147 21.48 -0.35 3.56
C LYS A 147 20.86 -1.11 2.39
N ILE A 148 20.64 -0.40 1.28
CA ILE A 148 20.19 -0.96 0.00
C ILE A 148 21.13 -0.40 -1.07
#